data_AF-A0A536YJT6-F1
#
_entry.id   AF-A0A536YJT6-F1
#
_cell.length_a   1.000
_cell.length_b   1.000
_cell.length_c   1.000
_cell.angle_alpha   90.00
_cell.angle_beta   90.00
_cell.angle_gamma   90.00
#
_symmetry.space_group_name_H-M   'P 1'
#
loop_
_entity.id
_entity.type
_entity.pdbx_description
1 polymer ?
#
loop_
_entity_poly.entity_id
_entity_poly.type
_entity_poly.pdbx_seq_one_letter_code
_entity_poly.pdbx_strand_id
1 'polypeptide(L)'
;MVQAQKPQTPVVLPAVDRVIQMPAVQALGAQYSHTAVVRAIRSLLSEMRQAMLEGAALPAEALQALSLARHLQARLEAAFQPSLRRVFNITGTVLHTNLGRALLPAEAVEAVRAVMTQPCNLEYD
;
A
#
# COMPACT_ATOMS: atom_id res chain seq x y z
N MET A 1 -18.16 15.70 -45.29
CA MET A 1 -17.52 14.45 -44.81
C MET A 1 -17.78 14.34 -43.32
N VAL A 2 -18.85 13.64 -42.94
CA VAL A 2 -19.23 13.42 -41.54
C VAL A 2 -18.32 12.34 -40.99
N GLN A 3 -17.42 12.68 -40.07
CA GLN A 3 -16.67 11.67 -39.33
C GLN A 3 -17.65 10.95 -38.40
N ALA A 4 -17.86 9.66 -38.66
CA ALA A 4 -18.63 8.80 -37.80
C ALA A 4 -17.88 8.61 -36.47
N GLN A 5 -18.41 9.21 -35.40
CA GLN A 5 -17.99 8.96 -34.02
C GLN A 5 -18.22 7.46 -33.75
N LYS A 6 -17.15 6.69 -33.54
CA LYS A 6 -17.24 5.26 -33.18
C LYS A 6 -18.09 5.10 -31.91
N PRO A 7 -18.96 4.08 -31.82
CA PRO A 7 -19.70 3.80 -30.59
C PRO A 7 -18.70 3.50 -29.47
N GLN A 8 -18.67 4.33 -28.44
CA GLN A 8 -17.89 4.06 -27.24
C GLN A 8 -18.57 2.92 -26.50
N THR A 9 -17.98 1.72 -26.55
CA THR A 9 -18.44 0.57 -25.77
C THR A 9 -18.48 0.97 -24.29
N PRO A 10 -19.59 0.76 -23.57
CA PRO A 10 -19.63 1.09 -22.14
C PRO A 10 -18.53 0.30 -21.43
N VAL A 11 -17.62 1.03 -20.77
CA VAL A 11 -16.55 0.42 -19.97
C VAL A 11 -17.21 -0.24 -18.76
N VAL A 12 -17.17 -1.57 -18.69
CA VAL A 12 -17.72 -2.32 -17.56
C VAL A 12 -16.60 -2.66 -16.59
N LEU A 13 -16.71 -2.18 -15.34
CA LEU A 13 -15.76 -2.53 -14.30
C LEU A 13 -15.88 -4.02 -13.94
N PRO A 14 -14.76 -4.74 -13.78
CA PRO A 14 -14.78 -6.15 -13.39
C PRO A 14 -15.30 -6.31 -11.95
N ALA A 15 -15.95 -7.45 -11.69
CA ALA A 15 -16.29 -7.85 -10.32
C ALA A 15 -15.01 -8.08 -9.49
N VAL A 16 -15.11 -7.85 -8.18
CA VAL A 16 -14.00 -8.05 -7.23
C VAL A 16 -13.41 -9.46 -7.35
N ASP A 17 -14.26 -10.50 -7.40
CA ASP A 17 -13.81 -11.88 -7.54
C ASP A 17 -13.01 -12.11 -8.82
N ARG A 18 -13.42 -11.48 -9.93
CA ARG A 18 -12.68 -11.58 -11.20
C ARG A 18 -11.29 -10.95 -11.09
N VAL A 19 -11.15 -9.85 -10.35
CA VAL A 19 -9.85 -9.20 -10.12
C VAL A 19 -8.96 -10.05 -9.22
N ILE A 20 -9.53 -10.66 -8.17
CA ILE A 20 -8.81 -11.54 -7.25
C ILE A 20 -8.24 -12.76 -7.98
N GLN A 21 -8.95 -13.31 -8.96
CA GLN A 21 -8.51 -14.47 -9.74
C GLN A 21 -7.43 -14.14 -10.79
N MET A 22 -7.08 -12.87 -10.99
CA MET A 22 -6.02 -12.51 -11.94
C MET A 22 -4.65 -12.93 -11.39
N PRO A 23 -3.81 -13.65 -12.16
CA PRO A 23 -2.49 -14.11 -11.68
C PRO A 23 -1.60 -12.99 -11.12
N ALA A 24 -1.61 -11.81 -11.76
CA ALA A 24 -0.86 -10.65 -11.31
C ALA A 24 -1.33 -10.09 -9.95
N VAL A 25 -2.60 -10.29 -9.60
CA VAL A 25 -3.18 -9.90 -8.31
C VAL A 25 -2.95 -10.98 -7.25
N GLN A 26 -3.05 -12.27 -7.63
CA GLN A 26 -2.72 -13.39 -6.74
C GLN A 26 -1.28 -13.32 -6.24
N ALA A 27 -0.34 -12.83 -7.06
CA ALA A 27 1.05 -12.61 -6.65
C ALA A 27 1.19 -11.67 -5.43
N LEU A 28 0.25 -10.74 -5.22
CA LEU A 28 0.24 -9.85 -4.06
C LEU A 28 -0.08 -10.59 -2.75
N GLY A 29 -0.74 -11.76 -2.84
CA GLY A 29 -1.07 -12.61 -1.68
C GLY A 29 0.15 -13.20 -0.97
N ALA A 30 1.34 -13.17 -1.60
CA ALA A 30 2.58 -13.59 -0.95
C ALA A 30 3.07 -12.58 0.11
N GLN A 31 2.67 -11.31 0.01
CA GLN A 31 3.14 -10.23 0.88
C GLN A 31 2.03 -9.63 1.75
N TYR A 32 0.79 -9.68 1.27
CA TYR A 32 -0.35 -9.02 1.93
C TYR A 32 -1.44 -10.03 2.26
N SER A 33 -2.13 -9.81 3.39
CA SER A 33 -3.26 -10.65 3.78
C SER A 33 -4.41 -10.53 2.77
N HIS A 34 -5.17 -11.62 2.61
CA HIS A 34 -6.35 -11.64 1.73
C HIS A 34 -7.31 -10.46 2.00
N THR A 35 -7.61 -10.20 3.28
CA THR A 35 -8.47 -9.08 3.69
C THR A 35 -7.94 -7.72 3.21
N ALA A 36 -6.62 -7.51 3.26
CA ALA A 36 -6.02 -6.27 2.79
C ALA A 36 -6.12 -6.11 1.27
N VAL A 37 -5.85 -7.18 0.51
CA VAL A 37 -5.96 -7.19 -0.95
C VAL A 37 -7.41 -6.92 -1.39
N VAL A 38 -8.39 -7.60 -0.79
CA VAL A 38 -9.82 -7.39 -1.09
C VAL A 38 -10.24 -5.95 -0.82
N ARG A 39 -9.81 -5.38 0.31
CA ARG A 39 -10.10 -3.98 0.66
C ARG A 39 -9.50 -3.02 -0.37
N ALA A 40 -8.25 -3.24 -0.80
CA ALA A 40 -7.60 -2.44 -1.82
C ALA A 40 -8.33 -2.52 -3.18
N ILE A 41 -8.77 -3.71 -3.60
CA ILE A 41 -9.55 -3.91 -4.83
C ILE A 41 -10.87 -3.15 -4.77
N ARG A 42 -11.62 -3.28 -3.67
CA ARG A 42 -12.91 -2.58 -3.50
C ARG A 42 -12.73 -1.06 -3.57
N SER A 43 -11.73 -0.51 -2.90
CA SER A 43 -11.42 0.93 -2.94
C SER A 43 -11.04 1.38 -4.34
N LEU A 44 -10.12 0.67 -5.03
CA LEU A 44 -9.71 1.01 -6.39
C LEU A 44 -10.90 1.01 -7.37
N LEU A 45 -11.72 -0.04 -7.36
CA LEU A 45 -12.88 -0.12 -8.24
C LEU A 45 -13.96 0.91 -7.89
N SER A 46 -14.10 1.27 -6.59
CA SER A 46 -15.02 2.33 -6.16
C SER A 46 -14.59 3.69 -6.71
N GLU A 47 -13.30 4.00 -6.67
CA GLU A 47 -12.75 5.25 -7.20
C GLU A 47 -12.86 5.32 -8.73
N MET A 48 -12.57 4.22 -9.43
CA MET A 48 -12.78 4.14 -10.88
C MET A 48 -14.25 4.36 -11.24
N ARG A 49 -15.19 3.82 -10.44
CA ARG A 49 -16.63 4.05 -10.63
C ARG A 49 -17.00 5.52 -10.43
N GLN A 50 -16.49 6.16 -9.38
CA GLN A 50 -16.74 7.59 -9.14
C GLN A 50 -16.20 8.46 -10.27
N ALA A 51 -14.96 8.22 -10.72
CA ALA A 51 -14.38 8.95 -11.85
C ALA A 51 -15.23 8.82 -13.13
N MET A 52 -15.77 7.63 -13.41
CA MET A 52 -16.66 7.43 -14.55
C MET A 52 -17.99 8.19 -14.40
N LEU A 53 -18.56 8.26 -13.19
CA LEU A 53 -19.78 9.03 -12.92
C LEU A 53 -19.55 10.54 -13.08
N GLU A 54 -18.32 11.01 -12.79
CA GLU A 54 -17.88 12.38 -13.00
C GLU A 54 -17.51 12.68 -14.46
N GLY A 55 -17.65 11.71 -15.37
CA GLY A 55 -17.42 11.88 -16.81
C GLY A 55 -15.99 11.61 -17.27
N ALA A 56 -15.11 11.08 -16.42
CA ALA A 56 -13.77 10.70 -16.81
C ALA A 56 -13.79 9.46 -17.73
N ALA A 57 -13.07 9.54 -18.85
CA ALA A 57 -12.81 8.39 -19.70
C ALA A 57 -11.70 7.53 -19.09
N LEU A 58 -12.01 6.28 -18.76
CA LEU A 58 -10.99 5.31 -18.38
C LEU A 58 -10.33 4.73 -19.64
N PRO A 59 -8.99 4.79 -19.76
CA PRO A 59 -8.32 4.13 -20.87
C PRO A 59 -8.52 2.62 -20.76
N ALA A 60 -8.68 1.93 -21.89
CA ALA A 60 -8.96 0.49 -21.90
C ALA A 60 -7.88 -0.34 -21.16
N GLU A 61 -6.66 0.16 -21.16
CA GLU A 61 -5.51 -0.38 -20.44
C GLU A 61 -5.58 -0.25 -18.91
N ALA A 62 -6.40 0.66 -18.37
CA ALA A 62 -6.62 0.77 -16.91
C ALA A 62 -7.25 -0.50 -16.30
N LEU A 63 -7.98 -1.28 -17.11
CA LEU A 63 -8.63 -2.52 -16.68
C LEU A 63 -7.81 -3.78 -17.00
N GLN A 64 -6.64 -3.64 -17.61
CA GLN A 64 -5.74 -4.78 -17.82
C GLN A 64 -5.19 -5.29 -16.49
N ALA A 65 -5.00 -6.60 -16.39
CA ALA A 65 -4.56 -7.27 -15.17
C ALA A 65 -3.26 -6.68 -14.59
N LEU A 66 -2.28 -6.36 -15.44
CA LEU A 66 -1.01 -5.75 -15.03
C LEU A 66 -1.20 -4.33 -14.50
N SER A 67 -2.06 -3.54 -15.13
CA SER A 67 -2.35 -2.17 -14.69
C SER A 67 -3.05 -2.17 -13.33
N LEU A 68 -4.07 -3.00 -13.16
CA LEU A 68 -4.76 -3.17 -11.87
C LEU A 68 -3.78 -3.65 -10.78
N ALA A 69 -2.97 -4.67 -11.06
CA ALA A 69 -1.99 -5.18 -10.11
C ALA A 69 -0.99 -4.09 -9.68
N ARG A 70 -0.50 -3.25 -10.60
CA ARG A 70 0.39 -2.14 -10.28
C ARG A 70 -0.27 -1.10 -9.36
N HIS A 71 -1.51 -0.71 -9.64
CA HIS A 71 -2.24 0.23 -8.78
C HIS A 71 -2.53 -0.36 -7.39
N LEU A 72 -2.87 -1.65 -7.33
CA LEU A 72 -3.08 -2.36 -6.07
C LEU A 72 -1.78 -2.47 -5.26
N GLN A 73 -0.67 -2.81 -5.91
CA GLN A 73 0.65 -2.88 -5.29
C GLN A 73 1.01 -1.54 -4.65
N ALA A 74 0.94 -0.43 -5.40
CA ALA A 74 1.27 0.90 -4.88
C ALA A 74 0.41 1.29 -3.67
N ARG A 75 -0.89 0.95 -3.69
CA ARG A 75 -1.80 1.20 -2.55
C ARG A 75 -1.44 0.36 -1.33
N LEU A 76 -1.13 -0.91 -1.53
CA LEU A 76 -0.75 -1.83 -0.46
C LEU A 76 0.59 -1.43 0.13
N GLU A 77 1.58 -1.09 -0.70
CA GLU A 77 2.88 -0.59 -0.24
C GLU A 77 2.73 0.69 0.61
N ALA A 78 1.88 1.62 0.19
CA ALA A 78 1.59 2.83 0.95
C ALA A 78 0.86 2.53 2.27
N ALA A 79 -0.10 1.60 2.26
CA ALA A 79 -0.89 1.26 3.45
C ALA A 79 -0.12 0.45 4.50
N PHE A 80 0.86 -0.36 4.08
CA PHE A 80 1.69 -1.19 4.96
C PHE A 80 3.06 -0.56 5.25
N GLN A 81 3.29 0.65 4.76
CA GLN A 81 4.54 1.34 5.01
C GLN A 81 4.66 1.70 6.50
N PRO A 82 5.76 1.33 7.19
CA PRO A 82 5.98 1.74 8.57
C PRO A 82 5.93 3.26 8.71
N SER A 83 5.21 3.74 9.73
CA SER A 83 5.12 5.18 10.05
C SER A 83 6.46 5.72 10.55
N LEU A 84 7.22 4.89 11.29
CA LEU A 84 8.56 5.20 11.76
C LEU A 84 9.59 4.65 10.77
N ARG A 85 10.47 5.54 10.27
CA ARG A 85 11.57 5.18 9.37
C ARG A 85 12.84 5.89 9.78
N ARG A 86 13.96 5.27 9.42
CA ARG A 86 15.26 5.92 9.52
C ARG A 86 15.28 7.13 8.58
N VAL A 87 15.80 8.24 9.09
CA VAL A 87 16.05 9.46 8.32
C VAL A 87 17.52 9.86 8.45
N PHE A 88 18.02 10.63 7.49
CA PHE A 88 19.32 11.29 7.60
C PHE A 88 19.13 12.66 8.27
N ASN A 89 19.82 12.88 9.39
CA ASN A 89 19.82 14.19 10.02
C ASN A 89 20.83 15.11 9.31
N ILE A 90 20.33 15.97 8.42
CA ILE A 90 21.11 16.99 7.70
C ILE A 90 21.03 18.39 8.32
N THR A 91 20.44 18.51 9.51
CA THR A 91 20.21 19.81 10.17
C THR A 91 21.39 20.29 10.99
N GLY A 92 22.37 19.41 11.28
CA GLY A 92 23.45 19.68 12.23
C GLY A 92 23.02 19.67 13.71
N THR A 93 21.74 19.45 14.01
CA THR A 93 21.23 19.42 15.40
C THR A 93 21.42 18.04 16.02
N VAL A 94 22.23 17.95 17.08
CA VAL A 94 22.50 16.66 17.76
C VAL A 94 21.25 16.12 18.48
N LEU A 95 20.59 16.95 19.30
CA LEU A 95 19.37 16.56 20.03
C LEU A 95 18.11 17.07 19.31
N HIS A 96 17.71 16.37 18.26
CA HIS A 96 16.60 16.82 17.42
C HIS A 96 15.26 16.27 17.93
N THR A 97 14.42 17.12 18.52
CA THR A 97 13.13 16.73 19.14
C THR A 97 12.18 16.02 18.17
N ASN A 98 12.07 16.49 16.92
CA ASN A 98 11.23 15.84 15.91
C ASN A 98 11.82 14.55 15.32
N LEU A 99 13.11 14.24 15.56
CA LEU A 99 13.79 13.04 15.04
C LEU A 99 14.15 12.03 16.14
N GLY A 100 13.57 12.16 17.34
CA GLY A 100 13.79 11.20 18.41
C GLY A 100 14.94 11.52 19.37
N ARG A 101 15.43 12.76 19.40
CA ARG A 101 16.45 13.26 20.35
C ARG A 101 17.78 12.51 20.22
N ALA A 102 18.25 11.89 21.30
CA ALA A 102 19.53 11.20 21.37
C ALA A 102 19.39 9.78 20.81
N LEU A 103 20.37 9.36 20.01
CA LEU A 103 20.49 7.97 19.60
C LEU A 103 20.95 7.13 20.79
N LEU A 104 20.37 5.93 20.92
CA LEU A 104 20.82 4.96 21.91
C LEU A 104 22.16 4.36 21.45
N PRO A 105 23.13 4.17 22.37
CA PRO A 105 24.33 3.41 22.07
C PRO A 105 23.96 1.94 21.79
N ALA A 106 24.82 1.22 21.06
CA ALA A 106 24.52 -0.13 20.60
C ALA A 106 24.20 -1.06 21.78
N GLU A 107 24.97 -0.97 22.87
CA GLU A 107 24.82 -1.78 24.06
C GLU A 107 23.43 -1.62 24.71
N ALA A 108 22.88 -0.41 24.70
CA ALA A 108 21.53 -0.16 25.20
C ALA A 108 20.46 -0.76 24.29
N VAL A 109 20.63 -0.68 22.96
CA VAL A 109 19.70 -1.29 21.99
C VAL A 109 19.70 -2.82 22.12
N GLU A 110 20.88 -3.43 22.28
CA GLU A 110 21.03 -4.87 22.50
C GLU A 110 20.31 -5.32 23.78
N ALA A 111 20.50 -4.60 24.89
CA ALA A 111 19.86 -4.91 26.16
C ALA A 111 18.33 -4.83 26.06
N VAL A 112 17.78 -3.79 25.44
CA VAL A 112 16.33 -3.66 25.22
C VAL A 112 15.81 -4.79 24.33
N ARG A 113 16.51 -5.13 23.24
CA ARG A 113 16.07 -6.21 22.35
C ARG A 113 16.03 -7.56 23.09
N ALA A 114 17.01 -7.85 23.95
CA ALA A 114 17.03 -9.08 24.73
C ALA A 114 15.79 -9.18 25.64
N VAL A 115 15.48 -8.13 26.40
CA VAL A 115 14.32 -8.08 27.30
C VAL A 115 12.99 -8.14 26.54
N MET A 116 12.91 -7.59 25.33
CA MET A 116 11.67 -7.61 24.53
C MET A 116 11.40 -8.93 23.80
N THR A 117 12.40 -9.80 23.67
CA THR A 117 12.28 -11.05 22.90
C THR A 117 12.25 -12.30 23.78
N GLN A 118 12.38 -12.15 25.10
CA GLN A 118 12.43 -13.24 26.07
C GLN A 118 11.63 -12.89 27.34
N PRO A 119 11.05 -13.87 28.06
CA PRO A 119 10.53 -13.63 29.40
C PRO A 119 11.61 -13.02 30.28
N CYS A 120 11.26 -11.98 31.03
CA CYS A 120 12.17 -11.30 31.96
C CYS A 120 11.54 -11.21 33.35
N ASN A 121 12.37 -10.95 34.35
CA ASN A 121 11.98 -10.82 35.74
C ASN A 121 11.36 -9.43 36.05
N LEU A 122 10.60 -8.85 35.12
CA LEU A 122 10.04 -7.50 35.25
C LEU A 122 9.25 -7.30 36.56
N GLU A 123 8.58 -8.36 37.03
CA GLU A 123 7.82 -8.39 38.28
C GLU A 123 8.32 -9.47 39.26
N TYR A 124 9.59 -9.91 39.14
CA TYR A 124 10.18 -10.96 39.98
C TYR A 124 11.58 -10.57 40.47
N ASP A 125 11.83 -10.76 41.77
CA ASP A 125 13.15 -10.59 42.40
C ASP A 125 14.00 -11.87 42.34
#